data_AF-A0A1H9SY66-F1
#
_entry.id   AF-A0A1H9SY66-F1
#
_cell.length_a   1.000
_cell.length_b   1.000
_cell.length_c   1.000
_cell.angle_alpha   90.00
_cell.angle_beta   90.00
_cell.angle_gamma   90.00
#
_symmetry.space_group_name_H-M   'P 1'
#
loop_
_entity.id
_entity.type
_entity.pdbx_description
1 polymer ?
#
loop_
_entity_poly.entity_id
_entity_poly.type
_entity_poly.pdbx_seq_one_letter_code
_entity_poly.pdbx_strand_id
1 'polypeptide(L)'
;MVTPTSITELDPADPSFVANPHPTYARLRANSPVQLVALPNGTRFWIITGHDEARLAMSDHRLGKDPGLAAEHLRSGPNPLLSEKRPFGNHLLTSDPPDHSRLRKLVNKTFTVRRISALSPRIREISDGLLDDLTGRAQFDLVEDYASLLPTSVICELLGVPYDDRGQFRTWSTAVVSPNGGSAEQRDTAGYELRTYLSELIRLKAVTPADDLLSELVAVSEDGDRLSSAELLSMAFLLLVVGHETTVNLIGNAALALMRNPEQLARLAADPGLVDGAIDELIRYDGPIETSTWRLAITDLRIGAAEIRQGDAVLVALAAANRDPEHFPAPDLLNITRDASRHLGFGHGIHYCLGAQLARAEARTAFRRLSPMLRDHELAVPEEQLEWRPGLLARGLFRLPLRRITA
;
A
#
# COMPACT_ATOMS: atom_id res chain seq x y z
N MET A 1 -30.42 20.45 -24.61
CA MET A 1 -29.07 20.89 -24.20
C MET A 1 -29.02 20.79 -22.70
N VAL A 2 -28.46 19.69 -22.19
CA VAL A 2 -28.23 19.53 -20.75
C VAL A 2 -26.99 20.37 -20.43
N THR A 3 -27.16 21.35 -19.55
CA THR A 3 -26.07 22.15 -18.97
C THR A 3 -24.97 21.20 -18.48
N PRO A 4 -23.66 21.51 -18.66
CA PRO A 4 -22.63 20.64 -18.12
C PRO A 4 -22.77 20.67 -16.60
N THR A 5 -23.21 19.54 -16.02
CA THR A 5 -23.18 19.28 -14.58
C THR A 5 -21.78 19.61 -14.10
N SER A 6 -21.64 20.48 -13.09
CA SER A 6 -20.35 20.82 -12.50
C SER A 6 -19.59 19.55 -12.16
N ILE A 7 -18.40 19.36 -12.73
CA ILE A 7 -17.52 18.23 -12.40
C ILE A 7 -17.30 18.25 -10.89
N THR A 8 -17.45 17.10 -10.24
CA THR A 8 -17.23 17.00 -8.80
C THR A 8 -15.75 17.18 -8.50
N GLU A 9 -15.43 18.12 -7.62
CA GLU A 9 -14.08 18.32 -7.11
C GLU A 9 -13.77 17.28 -6.03
N LEU A 10 -12.57 16.71 -6.10
CA LEU A 10 -12.01 15.80 -5.10
C LEU A 10 -10.66 16.39 -4.65
N ASP A 11 -10.66 17.02 -3.47
CA ASP A 11 -9.44 17.55 -2.88
C ASP A 11 -8.84 16.53 -1.88
N PRO A 12 -7.71 15.88 -2.23
CA PRO A 12 -7.04 14.95 -1.34
C PRO A 12 -6.26 15.60 -0.19
N ALA A 13 -6.19 16.94 -0.17
CA ALA A 13 -5.61 17.72 0.91
C ALA A 13 -6.69 18.33 1.82
N ASP A 14 -7.99 18.20 1.49
CA ASP A 14 -9.08 18.66 2.36
C ASP A 14 -8.98 17.93 3.72
N PRO A 15 -8.89 18.66 4.85
CA PRO A 15 -8.74 18.04 6.16
C PRO A 15 -9.82 17.02 6.51
N SER A 16 -11.05 17.21 6.03
CA SER A 16 -12.16 16.26 6.24
C SER A 16 -11.96 14.97 5.44
N PHE A 17 -11.44 15.06 4.20
CA PHE A 17 -11.09 13.90 3.39
C PHE A 17 -9.90 13.15 3.99
N VAL A 18 -8.84 13.88 4.37
CA VAL A 18 -7.65 13.32 5.00
C VAL A 18 -7.98 12.61 6.31
N ALA A 19 -8.87 13.17 7.13
CA ALA A 19 -9.30 12.53 8.37
C ALA A 19 -10.15 11.27 8.11
N ASN A 20 -11.10 11.35 7.18
CA ASN A 20 -11.99 10.25 6.82
C ASN A 20 -12.46 10.34 5.36
N PRO A 21 -11.90 9.53 4.44
CA PRO A 21 -12.25 9.62 3.02
C PRO A 21 -13.55 8.88 2.68
N HIS A 22 -14.04 7.98 3.55
CA HIS A 22 -15.18 7.10 3.26
C HIS A 22 -16.50 7.84 2.97
N PRO A 23 -16.89 8.92 3.69
CA PRO A 23 -18.08 9.70 3.35
C PRO A 23 -18.00 10.33 1.96
N THR A 24 -16.82 10.79 1.54
CA THR A 24 -16.62 11.33 0.19
C THR A 24 -16.76 10.22 -0.85
N TYR A 25 -16.14 9.07 -0.64
CA TYR A 25 -16.29 7.92 -1.54
C TYR A 25 -17.73 7.39 -1.62
N ALA A 26 -18.46 7.36 -0.50
CA ALA A 26 -19.87 6.97 -0.47
C ALA A 26 -20.73 7.94 -1.29
N ARG A 27 -20.50 9.25 -1.17
CA ARG A 27 -21.18 10.28 -1.97
C ARG A 27 -20.91 10.12 -3.47
N LEU A 28 -19.64 9.89 -3.85
CA LEU A 28 -19.27 9.66 -5.25
C LEU A 28 -19.99 8.42 -5.81
N ARG A 29 -19.92 7.29 -5.09
CA ARG A 29 -20.57 6.03 -5.50
C ARG A 29 -22.09 6.17 -5.63
N ALA A 30 -22.74 6.89 -4.70
CA ALA A 30 -24.17 7.13 -4.73
C ALA A 30 -24.63 7.94 -5.96
N ASN A 31 -23.75 8.79 -6.51
CA ASN A 31 -24.03 9.51 -7.76
C ASN A 31 -23.80 8.60 -8.98
N SER A 32 -22.63 7.94 -9.04
CA SER A 32 -22.29 6.97 -10.08
C SER A 32 -21.07 6.13 -9.65
N PRO A 33 -21.07 4.79 -9.83
CA PRO A 33 -19.91 3.93 -9.59
C PRO A 33 -18.65 4.32 -10.39
N VAL A 34 -18.84 4.99 -11.54
CA VAL A 34 -17.75 5.52 -12.37
C VAL A 34 -18.06 6.98 -12.69
N GLN A 35 -17.19 7.89 -12.26
CA GLN A 35 -17.45 9.33 -12.35
C GLN A 35 -16.21 10.10 -12.80
N LEU A 36 -16.40 11.11 -13.66
CA LEU A 36 -15.38 12.10 -13.96
C LEU A 36 -15.30 13.11 -12.81
N VAL A 37 -14.11 13.25 -12.22
CA VAL A 37 -13.81 14.20 -11.12
C VAL A 37 -12.65 15.10 -11.50
N ALA A 38 -12.44 16.17 -10.73
CA ALA A 38 -11.31 17.06 -10.86
C ALA A 38 -10.58 17.27 -9.53
N LEU A 39 -9.25 17.37 -9.57
CA LEU A 39 -8.45 17.90 -8.47
C LEU A 39 -8.56 19.44 -8.43
N PRO A 40 -8.24 20.09 -7.30
CA PRO A 40 -8.22 21.57 -7.19
C PRO A 40 -7.33 22.27 -8.21
N ASN A 41 -6.28 21.60 -8.70
CA ASN A 41 -5.39 22.12 -9.75
C ASN A 41 -5.99 22.01 -11.18
N GLY A 42 -7.23 21.53 -11.31
CA GLY A 42 -7.94 21.37 -12.58
C GLY A 42 -7.69 20.04 -13.30
N THR A 43 -6.80 19.17 -12.79
CA THR A 43 -6.56 17.85 -13.37
C THR A 43 -7.83 16.99 -13.30
N ARG A 44 -8.32 16.53 -14.45
CA ARG A 44 -9.52 15.70 -14.56
C ARG A 44 -9.18 14.24 -14.74
N PHE A 45 -9.94 13.34 -14.12
CA PHE A 45 -9.75 11.91 -14.26
C PHE A 45 -11.03 11.15 -13.88
N TRP A 46 -11.13 9.92 -14.35
CA TRP A 46 -12.21 9.01 -13.96
C TRP A 46 -11.86 8.32 -12.65
N ILE A 47 -12.75 8.42 -11.66
CA ILE A 47 -12.67 7.64 -10.43
C ILE A 47 -13.71 6.53 -10.46
N ILE A 48 -13.26 5.32 -10.12
CA ILE A 48 -14.10 4.11 -10.02
C ILE A 48 -14.27 3.77 -8.55
N THR A 49 -15.51 3.73 -8.08
CA THR A 49 -15.88 3.52 -6.67
C THR A 49 -16.74 2.26 -6.44
N GLY A 50 -17.38 1.73 -7.49
CA GLY A 50 -18.10 0.45 -7.46
C GLY A 50 -17.16 -0.75 -7.51
N HIS A 51 -17.52 -1.82 -6.82
CA HIS A 51 -16.66 -3.01 -6.69
C HIS A 51 -16.54 -3.82 -7.99
N ASP A 52 -17.65 -4.08 -8.69
CA ASP A 52 -17.63 -4.80 -9.95
C ASP A 52 -16.89 -4.02 -11.06
N GLU A 53 -17.10 -2.70 -11.15
CA GLU A 53 -16.36 -1.84 -12.07
C GLU A 53 -14.87 -1.77 -11.72
N ALA A 54 -14.52 -1.73 -10.43
CA ALA A 54 -13.14 -1.75 -9.98
C ALA A 54 -12.43 -3.04 -10.42
N ARG A 55 -13.08 -4.20 -10.28
CA ARG A 55 -12.55 -5.49 -10.75
C ARG A 55 -12.37 -5.50 -12.26
N LEU A 56 -13.38 -5.06 -13.01
CA LEU A 56 -13.33 -4.97 -14.46
C LEU A 56 -12.13 -4.11 -14.88
N ALA A 57 -12.04 -2.87 -14.37
CA ALA A 57 -10.98 -1.93 -14.70
C ALA A 57 -9.57 -2.45 -14.41
N MET A 58 -9.38 -3.14 -13.27
CA MET A 58 -8.07 -3.67 -12.92
C MET A 58 -7.61 -4.84 -13.79
N SER A 59 -8.54 -5.53 -14.44
CA SER A 59 -8.30 -6.67 -15.34
C SER A 59 -8.35 -6.32 -16.83
N ASP A 60 -8.83 -5.12 -17.19
CA ASP A 60 -8.95 -4.69 -18.58
C ASP A 60 -7.59 -4.25 -19.15
N HIS A 61 -7.14 -4.92 -20.22
CA HIS A 61 -5.86 -4.65 -20.87
C HIS A 61 -5.82 -3.30 -21.61
N ARG A 62 -6.97 -2.64 -21.80
CA ARG A 62 -7.05 -1.31 -22.41
C ARG A 62 -6.73 -0.20 -21.42
N LEU A 63 -6.52 -0.51 -20.13
CA LEU A 63 -6.10 0.43 -19.10
C LEU A 63 -4.65 0.18 -18.70
N GLY A 64 -3.72 0.84 -19.38
CA GLY A 64 -2.27 0.67 -19.24
C GLY A 64 -1.61 1.60 -18.22
N LYS A 65 -0.29 1.49 -18.09
CA LYS A 65 0.60 2.24 -17.19
C LYS A 65 1.52 3.22 -17.89
N ASP A 66 1.51 3.26 -19.22
CA ASP A 66 2.38 4.16 -19.99
C ASP A 66 1.91 5.63 -19.88
N PRO A 67 2.70 6.52 -19.24
CA PRO A 67 2.37 7.93 -19.13
C PRO A 67 2.40 8.65 -20.48
N GLY A 68 3.08 8.10 -21.49
CA GLY A 68 3.10 8.63 -22.86
C GLY A 68 1.72 8.63 -23.53
N LEU A 69 0.77 7.84 -23.02
CA LEU A 69 -0.61 7.79 -23.51
C LEU A 69 -1.47 8.95 -23.01
N ALA A 70 -1.01 9.71 -22.01
CA ALA A 70 -1.84 10.70 -21.35
C ALA A 70 -2.32 11.81 -22.31
N ALA A 71 -3.61 12.15 -22.21
CA ALA A 71 -4.22 13.22 -22.99
C ALA A 71 -3.50 14.57 -22.76
N GLU A 72 -3.55 15.47 -23.74
CA GLU A 72 -2.82 16.75 -23.69
C GLU A 72 -3.17 17.60 -22.46
N HIS A 73 -4.44 17.63 -22.06
CA HIS A 73 -4.89 18.37 -20.87
C HIS A 73 -4.33 17.82 -19.56
N LEU A 74 -3.95 16.53 -19.53
CA LEU A 74 -3.24 15.93 -18.40
C LEU A 74 -1.75 16.30 -18.44
N ARG A 75 -1.17 16.48 -19.63
CA ARG A 75 0.24 16.86 -19.85
C ARG A 75 0.53 18.33 -19.54
N SER A 76 -0.47 19.19 -19.55
CA SER A 76 -0.32 20.62 -19.23
C SER A 76 -0.40 20.87 -17.72
N GLY A 77 0.70 21.34 -17.11
CA GLY A 77 0.75 21.75 -15.69
C GLY A 77 1.38 20.71 -14.75
N PRO A 78 1.52 21.02 -13.45
CA PRO A 78 2.05 20.09 -12.46
C PRO A 78 1.04 18.95 -12.24
N ASN A 79 1.22 17.85 -12.97
CA ASN A 79 0.39 16.68 -12.85
C ASN A 79 1.15 15.54 -12.15
N PRO A 80 0.74 15.10 -10.94
CA PRO A 80 1.39 13.99 -10.24
C PRO A 80 1.36 12.66 -11.03
N LEU A 81 0.46 12.52 -12.01
CA LEU A 81 0.45 11.42 -12.99
C LEU A 81 1.69 11.39 -13.91
N LEU A 82 2.20 12.57 -14.27
CA LEU A 82 3.09 12.78 -15.41
C LEU A 82 4.39 13.50 -15.04
N SER A 83 4.53 13.91 -13.78
CA SER A 83 5.77 14.49 -13.24
C SER A 83 6.88 13.45 -13.07
N GLU A 84 6.74 12.26 -13.66
CA GLU A 84 7.59 11.10 -13.45
C GLU A 84 8.97 11.31 -14.09
N LYS A 85 9.84 12.02 -13.38
CA LYS A 85 11.14 11.40 -13.16
C LYS A 85 10.81 10.07 -12.48
N ARG A 86 11.04 8.94 -13.17
CA ARG A 86 11.11 7.62 -12.54
C ARG A 86 12.55 7.46 -12.07
N PRO A 87 12.94 7.95 -10.87
CA PRO A 87 14.34 7.93 -10.44
C PRO A 87 14.93 6.52 -10.41
N PHE A 88 14.06 5.52 -10.27
CA PHE A 88 14.37 4.09 -10.27
C PHE A 88 13.77 3.36 -11.47
N GLY A 89 13.53 4.02 -12.62
CA GLY A 89 13.13 3.37 -13.87
C GLY A 89 11.78 2.64 -13.85
N ASN A 90 11.59 1.75 -14.82
CA ASN A 90 10.37 0.94 -14.96
C ASN A 90 10.50 -0.34 -14.15
N HIS A 91 9.49 -0.64 -13.34
CA HIS A 91 9.38 -1.87 -12.58
C HIS A 91 7.98 -2.48 -12.78
N LEU A 92 7.71 -3.59 -12.09
CA LEU A 92 6.49 -4.37 -12.27
C LEU A 92 5.19 -3.55 -12.11
N LEU A 93 5.16 -2.56 -11.22
CA LEU A 93 3.95 -1.78 -10.95
C LEU A 93 3.66 -0.72 -12.05
N THR A 94 4.67 -0.37 -12.85
CA THR A 94 4.65 0.72 -13.83
C THR A 94 4.86 0.22 -15.27
N SER A 95 4.68 -1.09 -15.49
CA SER A 95 4.86 -1.77 -16.79
C SER A 95 3.59 -2.53 -17.19
N ASP A 96 3.34 -2.65 -18.49
CA ASP A 96 2.28 -3.47 -19.08
C ASP A 96 2.86 -4.71 -19.79
N PRO A 97 2.05 -5.72 -20.14
CA PRO A 97 2.51 -6.79 -21.02
C PRO A 97 3.02 -6.25 -22.38
N PRO A 98 4.08 -6.86 -22.96
CA PRO A 98 4.73 -8.09 -22.54
C PRO A 98 5.77 -7.94 -21.41
N ASP A 99 6.28 -6.73 -21.16
CA ASP A 99 7.35 -6.49 -20.18
C ASP A 99 6.94 -6.84 -18.76
N HIS A 100 5.72 -6.48 -18.36
CA HIS A 100 5.14 -6.87 -17.08
C HIS A 100 5.20 -8.39 -16.89
N SER A 101 4.73 -9.15 -17.88
CA SER A 101 4.66 -10.61 -17.80
C SER A 101 6.04 -11.23 -17.63
N ARG A 102 7.04 -10.71 -18.35
CA ARG A 102 8.44 -11.13 -18.25
C ARG A 102 9.03 -10.84 -16.87
N LEU A 103 8.91 -9.60 -16.39
CA LEU A 103 9.36 -9.19 -15.06
C LEU A 103 8.67 -10.01 -13.95
N ARG A 104 7.35 -10.20 -14.05
CA ARG A 104 6.56 -10.99 -13.08
C ARG A 104 7.04 -12.43 -13.02
N LYS A 105 7.32 -13.03 -14.17
CA LYS A 105 7.79 -14.41 -14.29
C LYS A 105 9.12 -14.61 -13.57
N LEU A 106 10.07 -13.70 -13.75
CA LEU A 106 11.38 -13.74 -13.09
C LEU A 106 11.25 -13.60 -11.57
N VAL A 107 10.49 -12.63 -11.08
CA VAL A 107 10.37 -12.36 -9.64
C VAL A 107 9.56 -13.43 -8.91
N ASN A 108 8.54 -14.02 -9.55
CA ASN A 108 7.76 -15.10 -8.93
C ASN A 108 8.61 -16.35 -8.61
N LYS A 109 9.77 -16.53 -9.26
CA LYS A 109 10.70 -17.63 -8.92
C LYS A 109 11.37 -17.45 -7.56
N THR A 110 11.58 -16.21 -7.13
CA THR A 110 12.30 -15.89 -5.89
C THR A 110 11.33 -15.55 -4.76
N PHE A 111 10.17 -14.98 -5.08
CA PHE A 111 9.11 -14.59 -4.14
C PHE A 111 8.03 -15.68 -3.97
N THR A 112 8.44 -16.89 -3.58
CA THR A 112 7.55 -18.06 -3.52
C THR A 112 6.80 -18.18 -2.18
N VAL A 113 5.62 -18.82 -2.20
CA VAL A 113 4.84 -19.12 -0.98
C VAL A 113 5.67 -19.92 0.04
N ARG A 114 6.48 -20.87 -0.43
CA ARG A 114 7.36 -21.68 0.42
C ARG A 114 8.38 -20.79 1.15
N ARG A 115 9.01 -19.85 0.45
CA ARG A 115 9.98 -18.94 1.05
C ARG A 115 9.35 -18.04 2.09
N ILE A 116 8.22 -17.42 1.75
CA ILE A 116 7.49 -16.56 2.69
C ILE A 116 7.04 -17.35 3.94
N SER A 117 6.56 -18.58 3.75
CA SER A 117 6.17 -19.44 4.88
C SER A 117 7.36 -19.77 5.80
N ALA A 118 8.55 -19.96 5.24
CA ALA A 118 9.77 -20.22 6.02
C ALA A 118 10.22 -19.03 6.88
N LEU A 119 9.77 -17.80 6.57
CA LEU A 119 10.04 -16.62 7.39
C LEU A 119 9.20 -16.56 8.66
N SER A 120 8.11 -17.34 8.77
CA SER A 120 7.16 -17.23 9.88
C SER A 120 7.80 -17.28 11.28
N PRO A 121 8.76 -18.19 11.59
CA PRO A 121 9.43 -18.19 12.88
C PRO A 121 10.23 -16.90 13.14
N ARG A 122 10.88 -16.37 12.11
CA ARG A 122 11.69 -15.15 12.22
C ARG A 122 10.85 -13.90 12.36
N ILE A 123 9.76 -13.79 11.59
CA ILE A 123 8.77 -12.70 11.73
C ILE A 123 8.22 -12.68 13.16
N ARG A 124 7.94 -13.86 13.73
CA ARG A 124 7.51 -13.98 15.12
C ARG A 124 8.55 -13.51 16.11
N GLU A 125 9.80 -13.94 15.97
CA GLU A 125 10.89 -13.50 16.85
C GLU A 125 11.05 -11.97 16.84
N ILE A 126 11.07 -11.35 15.66
CA ILE A 126 11.16 -9.89 15.51
C ILE A 126 9.94 -9.23 16.15
N SER A 127 8.73 -9.70 15.84
CA SER A 127 7.49 -9.15 16.40
C SER A 127 7.45 -9.26 17.93
N ASP A 128 7.81 -10.42 18.48
CA ASP A 128 7.78 -10.65 19.92
C ASP A 128 8.84 -9.79 20.63
N GLY A 129 10.06 -9.70 20.10
CA GLY A 129 11.10 -8.83 20.66
C GLY A 129 10.71 -7.35 20.66
N LEU A 130 10.14 -6.85 19.55
CA LEU A 130 9.66 -5.47 19.48
C LEU A 130 8.55 -5.19 20.50
N LEU A 131 7.64 -6.14 20.76
CA LEU A 131 6.59 -5.99 21.76
C LEU A 131 7.10 -6.14 23.20
N ASP A 132 8.13 -6.95 23.41
CA ASP A 132 8.83 -7.04 24.69
C ASP A 132 9.44 -5.69 25.07
N ASP A 133 10.05 -4.98 24.11
CA ASP A 133 10.64 -3.65 24.33
C ASP A 133 9.63 -2.56 24.71
N LEU A 134 8.34 -2.76 24.41
CA LEU A 134 7.25 -1.86 24.82
C LEU A 134 6.68 -2.22 26.20
N THR A 135 6.94 -3.43 26.68
CA THR A 135 6.35 -3.93 27.92
C THR A 135 6.83 -3.09 29.10
N GLY A 136 5.87 -2.56 29.87
CA GLY A 136 6.16 -1.72 31.05
C GLY A 136 6.33 -0.23 30.75
N ARG A 137 6.35 0.20 29.48
CA ARG A 137 6.26 1.63 29.15
C ARG A 137 4.87 2.15 29.52
N ALA A 138 4.81 3.34 30.13
CA ALA A 138 3.53 3.99 30.44
C ALA A 138 2.82 4.50 29.16
N GLN A 139 3.62 4.91 28.17
CA GLN A 139 3.17 5.45 26.90
C GLN A 139 4.20 5.08 25.81
N PHE A 140 3.73 4.85 24.60
CA PHE A 140 4.55 4.61 23.39
C PHE A 140 3.76 4.99 22.14
N ASP A 141 4.41 5.04 20.98
CA ASP A 141 3.76 5.23 19.68
C ASP A 141 3.76 3.91 18.92
N LEU A 142 2.58 3.33 18.66
CA LEU A 142 2.50 2.03 18.00
C LEU A 142 3.04 2.08 16.56
N VAL A 143 2.92 3.21 15.86
CA VAL A 143 3.44 3.34 14.50
C VAL A 143 4.96 3.39 14.52
N GLU A 144 5.53 4.29 15.30
CA GLU A 144 6.97 4.51 15.37
C GLU A 144 7.70 3.33 16.04
N ASP A 145 7.25 2.93 17.23
CA ASP A 145 7.94 1.97 18.09
C ASP A 145 7.69 0.49 17.71
N TYR A 146 6.74 0.20 16.80
CA TYR A 146 6.43 -1.19 16.41
C TYR A 146 6.12 -1.35 14.91
N ALA A 147 5.06 -0.69 14.42
CA ALA A 147 4.53 -0.95 13.08
C ALA A 147 5.54 -0.59 11.99
N SER A 148 6.38 0.42 12.21
CA SER A 148 7.45 0.81 11.27
C SER A 148 8.65 -0.16 11.31
N LEU A 149 8.92 -0.77 12.46
CA LEU A 149 10.10 -1.58 12.71
C LEU A 149 9.95 -3.02 12.24
N LEU A 150 8.75 -3.61 12.41
CA LEU A 150 8.51 -5.01 12.04
C LEU A 150 8.66 -5.24 10.52
N PRO A 151 7.88 -4.59 9.62
CA PRO A 151 7.98 -4.82 8.19
C PRO A 151 9.34 -4.44 7.62
N THR A 152 9.95 -3.36 8.13
CA THR A 152 11.29 -2.92 7.71
C THR A 152 12.34 -3.98 8.05
N SER A 153 12.32 -4.52 9.28
CA SER A 153 13.25 -5.58 9.68
C SER A 153 13.10 -6.84 8.83
N VAL A 154 11.86 -7.25 8.56
CA VAL A 154 11.54 -8.43 7.76
C VAL A 154 12.00 -8.28 6.31
N ILE A 155 11.69 -7.15 5.65
CA ILE A 155 12.06 -6.95 4.25
C ILE A 155 13.58 -6.76 4.09
N CYS A 156 14.25 -6.09 5.03
CA CYS A 156 15.70 -5.96 5.05
C CYS A 156 16.38 -7.32 5.18
N GLU A 157 15.89 -8.22 6.04
CA GLU A 157 16.40 -9.59 6.15
C GLU A 157 16.17 -10.38 4.87
N LEU A 158 14.95 -10.34 4.33
CA LEU A 158 14.59 -11.08 3.13
C LEU A 158 15.44 -10.69 1.92
N LEU A 159 15.78 -9.40 1.78
CA LEU A 159 16.57 -8.87 0.66
C LEU A 159 18.07 -8.76 0.97
N GLY A 160 18.51 -9.24 2.14
CA GLY A 160 19.93 -9.34 2.48
C GLY A 160 20.61 -7.99 2.75
N VAL A 161 19.86 -7.00 3.24
CA VAL A 161 20.37 -5.73 3.74
C VAL A 161 21.13 -5.99 5.06
N PRO A 162 22.43 -5.64 5.15
CA PRO A 162 23.22 -5.76 6.37
C PRO A 162 22.54 -5.10 7.58
N TYR A 163 22.68 -5.70 8.75
CA TYR A 163 22.00 -5.25 9.98
C TYR A 163 22.31 -3.78 10.31
N ASP A 164 23.58 -3.38 10.21
CA ASP A 164 24.06 -2.04 10.53
C ASP A 164 23.50 -0.96 9.59
N ASP A 165 23.10 -1.34 8.38
CA ASP A 165 22.60 -0.40 7.36
C ASP A 165 21.08 -0.13 7.50
N ARG A 166 20.34 -0.98 8.22
CA ARG A 166 18.86 -0.96 8.23
C ARG A 166 18.28 0.36 8.72
N GLY A 167 18.92 0.97 9.72
CA GLY A 167 18.49 2.27 10.25
C GLY A 167 18.60 3.39 9.21
N GLN A 168 19.72 3.42 8.47
CA GLN A 168 19.93 4.42 7.43
C GLN A 168 19.04 4.15 6.20
N PHE A 169 18.89 2.88 5.82
CA PHE A 169 17.95 2.46 4.78
C PHE A 169 16.52 2.94 5.08
N ARG A 170 16.05 2.79 6.32
CA ARG A 170 14.72 3.25 6.75
C ARG A 170 14.55 4.77 6.57
N THR A 171 15.56 5.55 6.92
CA THR A 171 15.56 7.01 6.74
C THR A 171 15.41 7.37 5.27
N TRP A 172 16.22 6.78 4.38
CA TRP A 172 16.12 7.03 2.95
C TRP A 172 14.78 6.60 2.36
N SER A 173 14.31 5.40 2.72
CA SER A 173 13.02 4.88 2.26
C SER A 173 11.89 5.87 2.61
N THR A 174 11.78 6.23 3.89
CA THR A 174 10.73 7.13 4.38
C THR A 174 10.77 8.48 3.67
N ALA A 175 11.96 9.03 3.43
CA ALA A 175 12.12 10.28 2.70
C ALA A 175 11.63 10.19 1.25
N VAL A 176 11.87 9.06 0.58
CA VAL A 176 11.49 8.87 -0.84
C VAL A 176 10.00 8.66 -1.04
N VAL A 177 9.30 7.96 -0.13
CA VAL A 177 7.88 7.61 -0.32
C VAL A 177 6.89 8.46 0.46
N SER A 178 7.32 9.09 1.56
CA SER A 178 6.43 9.93 2.36
C SER A 178 6.26 11.33 1.74
N PRO A 179 5.02 11.85 1.59
CA PRO A 179 4.77 13.23 1.18
C PRO A 179 5.48 14.26 2.08
N ASN A 180 5.72 13.90 3.35
CA ASN A 180 6.42 14.71 4.35
C ASN A 180 7.85 14.20 4.61
N GLY A 181 8.45 13.48 3.67
CA GLY A 181 9.82 12.95 3.73
C GLY A 181 10.94 14.00 3.74
N GLY A 182 10.63 15.23 4.14
CA GLY A 182 11.49 16.40 4.05
C GLY A 182 11.14 17.32 2.87
N SER A 183 11.96 18.35 2.69
CA SER A 183 11.91 19.25 1.53
C SER A 183 12.13 18.47 0.22
N ALA A 184 11.77 19.07 -0.92
CA ALA A 184 12.05 18.46 -2.22
C ALA A 184 13.53 18.09 -2.40
N GLU A 185 14.44 18.93 -1.91
CA GLU A 185 15.88 18.68 -1.91
C GLU A 185 16.25 17.46 -1.05
N GLN A 186 15.70 17.35 0.16
CA GLN A 186 15.94 16.20 1.03
C GLN A 186 15.47 14.88 0.39
N ARG A 187 14.32 14.90 -0.30
CA ARG A 187 13.81 13.74 -1.02
C ARG A 187 14.68 13.37 -2.22
N ASP A 188 15.16 14.37 -2.97
CA ASP A 188 16.09 14.14 -4.09
C ASP A 188 17.43 13.56 -3.61
N THR A 189 17.99 14.09 -2.51
CA THR A 189 19.20 13.56 -1.85
C THR A 189 18.99 12.12 -1.38
N ALA A 190 17.91 11.85 -0.64
CA ALA A 190 17.60 10.50 -0.17
C ALA A 190 17.40 9.51 -1.33
N GLY A 191 16.76 9.94 -2.42
CA GLY A 191 16.62 9.15 -3.64
C GLY A 191 17.96 8.81 -4.29
N TYR A 192 18.89 9.77 -4.34
CA TYR A 192 20.24 9.55 -4.85
C TYR A 192 21.05 8.60 -3.96
N GLU A 193 21.03 8.79 -2.65
CA GLU A 193 21.73 7.95 -1.68
C GLU A 193 21.21 6.52 -1.69
N LEU A 194 19.88 6.36 -1.69
CA LEU A 194 19.23 5.06 -1.79
C LEU A 194 19.61 4.34 -3.08
N ARG A 195 19.58 5.04 -4.22
CA ARG A 195 19.97 4.46 -5.51
C ARG A 195 21.42 3.99 -5.51
N THR A 196 22.31 4.81 -4.93
CA THR A 196 23.74 4.49 -4.80
C THR A 196 23.92 3.24 -3.94
N TYR A 197 23.28 3.21 -2.77
CA TYR A 197 23.32 2.08 -1.86
C TYR A 197 22.80 0.78 -2.52
N LEU A 198 21.62 0.82 -3.15
CA LEU A 198 21.05 -0.36 -3.82
C LEU A 198 21.95 -0.89 -4.94
N SER A 199 22.59 0.00 -5.69
CA SER A 199 23.52 -0.38 -6.75
C SER A 199 24.75 -1.10 -6.20
N GLU A 200 25.31 -0.61 -5.09
CA GLU A 200 26.43 -1.26 -4.41
C GLU A 200 26.03 -2.59 -3.78
N LEU A 201 24.84 -2.66 -3.17
CA LEU A 201 24.31 -3.91 -2.61
C LEU A 201 24.13 -4.96 -3.71
N ILE A 202 23.53 -4.60 -4.85
CA ILE A 202 23.38 -5.49 -6.01
C ILE A 202 24.75 -5.99 -6.50
N ARG A 203 25.74 -5.09 -6.61
CA ARG A 203 27.11 -5.46 -7.01
C ARG A 203 27.75 -6.42 -6.03
N LEU A 204 27.57 -6.19 -4.72
CA LEU A 204 28.04 -7.08 -3.66
C LEU A 204 27.38 -8.46 -3.78
N LYS A 205 26.06 -8.52 -3.94
CA LYS A 205 25.31 -9.79 -4.08
C LYS A 205 25.69 -10.57 -5.34
N ALA A 206 26.18 -9.91 -6.39
CA ALA A 206 26.69 -10.56 -7.60
C ALA A 206 28.07 -11.22 -7.40
N VAL A 207 28.93 -10.62 -6.57
CA VAL A 207 30.30 -11.11 -6.31
C VAL A 207 30.34 -12.06 -5.12
N THR A 208 29.51 -11.83 -4.11
CA THR A 208 29.44 -12.62 -2.87
C THR A 208 27.97 -12.93 -2.58
N PRO A 209 27.38 -13.91 -3.28
CA PRO A 209 26.00 -14.30 -3.06
C PRO A 209 25.79 -14.86 -1.65
N ALA A 210 24.63 -14.58 -1.07
CA ALA A 210 24.18 -15.15 0.19
C ALA A 210 22.78 -15.78 0.03
N ASP A 211 22.26 -16.42 1.08
CA ASP A 211 20.91 -16.99 1.09
C ASP A 211 19.85 -15.89 1.34
N ASP A 212 19.72 -14.99 0.37
CA ASP A 212 18.74 -13.91 0.37
C ASP A 212 18.12 -13.69 -1.02
N LEU A 213 16.97 -13.01 -1.02
CA LEU A 213 16.16 -12.83 -2.22
C LEU A 213 16.85 -11.94 -3.25
N LEU A 214 17.71 -11.01 -2.84
CA LEU A 214 18.41 -10.13 -3.77
C LEU A 214 19.53 -10.88 -4.50
N SER A 215 20.29 -11.74 -3.81
CA SER A 215 21.23 -12.66 -4.43
C SER A 215 20.56 -13.59 -5.44
N GLU A 216 19.36 -14.09 -5.14
CA GLU A 216 18.62 -14.88 -6.11
C GLU A 216 18.12 -14.06 -7.30
N LEU A 217 17.63 -12.84 -7.09
CA LEU A 217 17.21 -11.95 -8.19
C LEU A 217 18.37 -11.56 -9.10
N VAL A 218 19.58 -11.43 -8.57
CA VAL A 218 20.80 -11.20 -9.37
C VAL A 218 21.09 -12.40 -10.28
N ALA A 219 20.87 -13.62 -9.78
CA ALA A 219 21.18 -14.86 -10.48
C ALA A 219 20.03 -15.40 -11.36
N VAL A 220 18.80 -14.94 -11.15
CA VAL A 220 17.61 -15.52 -11.77
C VAL A 220 17.64 -15.37 -13.30
N SER A 221 17.30 -16.46 -13.98
CA SER A 221 17.04 -16.46 -15.41
C SER A 221 15.89 -17.38 -15.75
N GLU A 222 15.22 -17.10 -16.87
CA GLU A 222 14.10 -17.87 -17.40
C GLU A 222 14.04 -17.72 -18.91
N ASP A 223 13.90 -18.82 -19.65
CA ASP A 223 13.88 -18.83 -21.13
C ASP A 223 15.05 -18.07 -21.79
N GLY A 224 16.21 -18.05 -21.13
CA GLY A 224 17.39 -17.28 -21.56
C GLY A 224 17.36 -15.79 -21.23
N ASP A 225 16.25 -15.29 -20.68
CA ASP A 225 16.09 -13.91 -20.20
C ASP A 225 16.53 -13.75 -18.73
N ARG A 226 16.92 -12.52 -18.39
CA ARG A 226 17.35 -12.11 -17.03
C ARG A 226 17.06 -10.63 -16.83
N LEU A 227 16.99 -10.20 -15.57
CA LEU A 227 16.88 -8.77 -15.26
C LEU A 227 18.14 -8.04 -15.73
N SER A 228 17.97 -6.96 -16.49
CA SER A 228 19.07 -6.02 -16.74
C SER A 228 19.47 -5.30 -15.44
N SER A 229 20.65 -4.67 -15.39
CA SER A 229 21.09 -3.92 -14.21
C SER A 229 20.09 -2.83 -13.81
N ALA A 230 19.47 -2.16 -14.80
CA ALA A 230 18.45 -1.16 -14.56
C ALA A 230 17.16 -1.79 -13.99
N GLU A 231 16.71 -2.90 -14.56
CA GLU A 231 15.51 -3.61 -14.07
C GLU A 231 15.70 -4.18 -12.68
N LEU A 232 16.89 -4.69 -12.37
CA LEU A 232 17.22 -5.23 -11.05
C LEU A 232 17.23 -4.14 -9.98
N LEU A 233 17.81 -2.97 -10.28
CA LEU A 233 17.75 -1.80 -9.41
C LEU A 233 16.30 -1.33 -9.20
N SER A 234 15.53 -1.24 -10.27
CA SER A 234 14.11 -0.84 -10.26
C SER A 234 13.27 -1.82 -9.43
N MET A 235 13.54 -3.12 -9.56
CA MET A 235 12.86 -4.17 -8.83
C MET A 235 13.26 -4.20 -7.35
N ALA A 236 14.55 -4.03 -7.05
CA ALA A 236 15.04 -3.93 -5.68
C ALA A 236 14.37 -2.76 -4.96
N PHE A 237 14.28 -1.59 -5.62
CA PHE A 237 13.52 -0.45 -5.10
C PHE A 237 12.05 -0.78 -4.83
N LEU A 238 11.35 -1.39 -5.80
CA LEU A 238 9.94 -1.79 -5.64
C LEU A 238 9.75 -2.70 -4.43
N LEU A 239 10.60 -3.73 -4.27
CA LEU A 239 10.47 -4.70 -3.20
C LEU A 239 10.85 -4.11 -1.83
N LEU A 240 11.94 -3.35 -1.78
CA LEU A 240 12.49 -2.80 -0.54
C LEU A 240 11.68 -1.62 -0.01
N VAL A 241 11.16 -0.75 -0.87
CA VAL A 241 10.60 0.55 -0.46
C VAL A 241 9.08 0.54 -0.47
N VAL A 242 8.47 0.11 -1.58
CA VAL A 242 7.01 0.13 -1.73
C VAL A 242 6.34 -0.95 -0.88
N GLY A 243 7.04 -2.05 -0.59
CA GLY A 243 6.49 -3.20 0.12
C GLY A 243 6.18 -2.96 1.60
N HIS A 244 7.04 -2.27 2.35
CA HIS A 244 6.92 -2.23 3.81
C HIS A 244 5.99 -1.13 4.32
N GLU A 245 5.99 0.08 3.72
CA GLU A 245 5.15 1.20 4.22
C GLU A 245 3.66 0.83 4.22
N THR A 246 3.22 0.04 3.23
CA THR A 246 1.84 -0.46 3.22
C THR A 246 1.52 -1.40 4.39
N THR A 247 2.46 -2.23 4.84
CA THR A 247 2.26 -3.07 6.02
C THR A 247 2.33 -2.25 7.32
N VAL A 248 3.18 -1.21 7.38
CA VAL A 248 3.18 -0.24 8.51
C VAL A 248 1.79 0.35 8.67
N ASN A 249 1.23 0.86 7.58
CA ASN A 249 -0.09 1.46 7.54
C ASN A 249 -1.20 0.44 7.87
N LEU A 250 -1.08 -0.80 7.38
CA LEU A 250 -2.03 -1.85 7.72
C LEU A 250 -2.08 -2.09 9.23
N ILE A 251 -0.92 -2.26 9.88
CA ILE A 251 -0.85 -2.50 11.32
C ILE A 251 -1.41 -1.30 12.09
N GLY A 252 -1.00 -0.07 11.75
CA GLY A 252 -1.49 1.15 12.41
C GLY A 252 -3.00 1.34 12.28
N ASN A 253 -3.54 1.25 11.06
CA ASN A 253 -4.97 1.42 10.80
C ASN A 253 -5.80 0.32 11.46
N ALA A 254 -5.34 -0.93 11.39
CA ALA A 254 -6.04 -2.05 12.00
C ALA A 254 -6.08 -1.96 13.53
N ALA A 255 -5.00 -1.50 14.17
CA ALA A 255 -4.98 -1.25 15.61
C ALA A 255 -6.01 -0.18 16.00
N LEU A 256 -6.00 0.97 15.31
CA LEU A 256 -6.98 2.03 15.56
C LEU A 256 -8.42 1.55 15.31
N ALA A 257 -8.66 0.81 14.22
CA ALA A 257 -9.98 0.25 13.89
C ALA A 257 -10.49 -0.69 14.98
N LEU A 258 -9.63 -1.57 15.52
CA LEU A 258 -10.00 -2.45 16.63
C LEU A 258 -10.24 -1.67 17.93
N MET A 259 -9.44 -0.65 18.24
CA MET A 259 -9.65 0.19 19.42
C MET A 259 -10.97 0.98 19.37
N ARG A 260 -11.39 1.42 18.18
CA ARG A 260 -12.72 2.02 17.94
C ARG A 260 -13.88 1.02 18.09
N ASN A 261 -13.61 -0.28 18.05
CA ASN A 261 -14.60 -1.36 18.12
C ASN A 261 -14.19 -2.37 19.22
N PRO A 262 -14.25 -1.97 20.51
CA PRO A 262 -13.68 -2.73 21.62
C PRO A 262 -14.28 -4.15 21.76
N GLU A 263 -15.51 -4.38 21.31
CA GLU A 263 -16.12 -5.70 21.26
C GLU A 263 -15.47 -6.62 20.21
N GLN A 264 -15.08 -6.08 19.05
CA GLN A 264 -14.33 -6.83 18.05
C GLN A 264 -12.91 -7.11 18.55
N LEU A 265 -12.25 -6.13 19.17
CA LEU A 265 -10.94 -6.30 19.80
C LEU A 265 -10.97 -7.38 20.88
N ALA A 266 -11.98 -7.36 21.77
CA ALA A 266 -12.15 -8.37 22.81
C ALA A 266 -12.34 -9.78 22.23
N ARG A 267 -13.12 -9.92 21.15
CA ARG A 267 -13.32 -11.19 20.44
C ARG A 267 -12.01 -11.70 19.84
N LEU A 268 -11.26 -10.84 19.15
CA LEU A 268 -9.99 -11.22 18.53
C LEU A 268 -8.93 -11.61 19.57
N ALA A 269 -8.88 -10.90 20.69
CA ALA A 269 -7.98 -11.21 21.80
C ALA A 269 -8.33 -12.54 22.50
N ALA A 270 -9.63 -12.88 22.59
CA ALA A 270 -10.10 -14.11 23.22
C ALA A 270 -9.89 -15.35 22.32
N ASP A 271 -9.97 -15.19 21.01
CA ASP A 271 -9.78 -16.27 20.03
C ASP A 271 -8.78 -15.88 18.93
N PRO A 272 -7.47 -16.17 19.13
CA PRO A 272 -6.44 -15.95 18.12
C PRO A 272 -6.64 -16.74 16.82
N GLY A 273 -7.53 -17.73 16.80
CA GLY A 273 -7.92 -18.46 15.59
C GLY A 273 -8.66 -17.57 14.58
N LEU A 274 -9.25 -16.46 15.02
CA LEU A 274 -9.96 -15.50 14.16
C LEU A 274 -9.04 -14.58 13.36
N VAL A 275 -7.75 -14.50 13.71
CA VAL A 275 -6.81 -13.52 13.15
C VAL A 275 -6.77 -13.56 11.62
N ASP A 276 -6.80 -14.74 11.01
CA ASP A 276 -6.67 -14.87 9.55
C ASP A 276 -7.82 -14.21 8.80
N GLY A 277 -9.07 -14.48 9.22
CA GLY A 277 -10.25 -13.82 8.66
C GLY A 277 -10.34 -12.34 9.06
N ALA A 278 -9.90 -12.01 10.27
CA ALA A 278 -9.86 -10.64 10.74
C ALA A 278 -8.93 -9.75 9.90
N ILE A 279 -7.77 -10.25 9.45
CA ILE A 279 -6.87 -9.47 8.58
C ILE A 279 -7.54 -9.08 7.26
N ASP A 280 -8.26 -9.99 6.60
CA ASP A 280 -8.97 -9.65 5.36
C ASP A 280 -10.08 -8.60 5.63
N GLU A 281 -10.81 -8.70 6.75
CA GLU A 281 -11.78 -7.67 7.16
C GLU A 281 -11.11 -6.33 7.46
N LEU A 282 -9.98 -6.31 8.16
CA LEU A 282 -9.26 -5.09 8.52
C LEU A 282 -8.73 -4.37 7.27
N ILE A 283 -8.23 -5.12 6.29
CA ILE A 283 -7.82 -4.56 4.99
C ILE A 283 -9.03 -4.03 4.21
N ARG A 284 -10.18 -4.73 4.27
CA ARG A 284 -11.42 -4.25 3.65
C ARG A 284 -11.90 -2.95 4.33
N TYR A 285 -11.87 -2.91 5.65
CA TYR A 285 -12.41 -1.82 6.46
C TYR A 285 -11.60 -0.53 6.28
N ASP A 286 -10.30 -0.53 6.60
CA ASP A 286 -9.44 0.65 6.53
C ASP A 286 -8.01 0.27 6.10
N GLY A 287 -7.93 -0.39 4.95
CA GLY A 287 -6.67 -0.89 4.40
C GLY A 287 -5.67 0.21 4.05
N PRO A 288 -4.39 -0.15 3.83
CA PRO A 288 -3.29 0.81 3.72
C PRO A 288 -3.24 1.59 2.40
N ILE A 289 -4.07 1.23 1.42
CA ILE A 289 -4.11 1.81 0.08
C ILE A 289 -5.55 2.22 -0.24
N GLU A 290 -5.76 3.50 -0.55
CA GLU A 290 -7.08 4.03 -0.89
C GLU A 290 -7.40 3.85 -2.37
N THR A 291 -6.46 4.17 -3.25
CA THR A 291 -6.63 4.08 -4.71
C THR A 291 -5.56 3.21 -5.35
N SER A 292 -5.85 2.66 -6.53
CA SER A 292 -4.84 2.03 -7.37
C SER A 292 -3.80 3.05 -7.83
N THR A 293 -2.65 2.59 -8.33
CA THR A 293 -1.83 3.48 -9.18
C THR A 293 -2.58 3.86 -10.44
N TRP A 294 -2.26 5.03 -10.98
CA TRP A 294 -2.87 5.56 -12.19
C TRP A 294 -2.86 4.58 -13.35
N ARG A 295 -3.93 4.63 -14.15
CA ARG A 295 -4.04 3.94 -15.43
C ARG A 295 -4.47 4.91 -16.51
N LEU A 296 -4.03 4.66 -17.74
CA LEU A 296 -4.35 5.46 -18.91
C LEU A 296 -5.10 4.59 -19.92
N ALA A 297 -6.20 5.10 -20.47
CA ALA A 297 -6.93 4.41 -21.52
C ALA A 297 -6.11 4.36 -22.81
N ILE A 298 -5.76 3.16 -23.25
CA ILE A 298 -5.01 2.91 -24.51
C ILE A 298 -5.92 3.13 -25.72
N THR A 299 -7.20 2.79 -25.57
CA THR A 299 -8.26 2.96 -26.57
C THR A 299 -9.56 3.32 -25.85
N ASP A 300 -10.55 3.84 -26.58
CA ASP A 300 -11.88 4.08 -26.03
C ASP A 300 -12.48 2.80 -25.42
N LEU A 301 -13.05 2.93 -24.23
CA LEU A 301 -13.69 1.83 -23.51
C LEU A 301 -14.89 2.31 -22.70
N ARG A 302 -15.76 1.36 -22.35
CA ARG A 302 -16.91 1.61 -21.49
C ARG A 302 -16.80 0.78 -20.22
N ILE A 303 -16.97 1.41 -19.07
CA ILE A 303 -17.04 0.77 -17.76
C ILE A 303 -18.33 1.24 -17.09
N GLY A 304 -19.24 0.31 -16.83
CA GLY A 304 -20.62 0.65 -16.45
C GLY A 304 -21.29 1.53 -17.53
N ALA A 305 -21.79 2.68 -17.11
CA ALA A 305 -22.38 3.69 -18.00
C ALA A 305 -21.36 4.72 -18.54
N ALA A 306 -20.12 4.74 -18.04
CA ALA A 306 -19.14 5.75 -18.39
C ALA A 306 -18.38 5.42 -19.68
N GLU A 307 -18.31 6.38 -20.60
CA GLU A 307 -17.47 6.33 -21.81
C GLU A 307 -16.10 6.97 -21.53
N ILE A 308 -15.07 6.15 -21.36
CA ILE A 308 -13.70 6.57 -21.11
C ILE A 308 -12.98 6.66 -22.45
N ARG A 309 -12.41 7.82 -22.77
CA ARG A 309 -11.75 8.08 -24.05
C ARG A 309 -10.27 7.76 -23.97
N GLN A 310 -9.68 7.44 -25.13
CA GLN A 310 -8.24 7.24 -25.24
C GLN A 310 -7.46 8.41 -24.61
N GLY A 311 -6.49 8.07 -23.77
CA GLY A 311 -5.63 8.99 -23.04
C GLY A 311 -6.21 9.53 -21.74
N ASP A 312 -7.48 9.23 -21.42
CA ASP A 312 -8.05 9.58 -20.12
C ASP A 312 -7.35 8.82 -18.98
N ALA A 313 -7.15 9.52 -17.86
CA ALA A 313 -6.66 8.93 -16.63
C ALA A 313 -7.79 8.28 -15.83
N VAL A 314 -7.48 7.12 -15.24
CA VAL A 314 -8.40 6.33 -14.43
C VAL A 314 -7.73 5.98 -13.10
N LEU A 315 -8.45 6.21 -12.00
CA LEU A 315 -8.13 5.71 -10.66
C LEU A 315 -9.24 4.79 -10.16
N VAL A 316 -8.84 3.68 -9.55
CA VAL A 316 -9.76 2.79 -8.86
C VAL A 316 -9.66 3.06 -7.36
N ALA A 317 -10.72 3.55 -6.74
CA ALA A 317 -10.79 3.75 -5.29
C ALA A 317 -11.08 2.41 -4.59
N LEU A 318 -10.01 1.68 -4.25
CA LEU A 318 -10.06 0.41 -3.54
C LEU A 318 -10.78 0.55 -2.19
N ALA A 319 -10.53 1.63 -1.45
CA ALA A 319 -11.22 1.92 -0.19
C ALA A 319 -12.73 2.13 -0.38
N ALA A 320 -13.15 2.70 -1.52
CA ALA A 320 -14.56 2.86 -1.86
C ALA A 320 -15.20 1.52 -2.23
N ALA A 321 -14.55 0.75 -3.10
CA ALA A 321 -15.01 -0.57 -3.56
C ALA A 321 -15.10 -1.58 -2.40
N ASN A 322 -14.19 -1.51 -1.43
CA ASN A 322 -14.22 -2.35 -0.23
C ASN A 322 -15.33 -1.96 0.76
N ARG A 323 -15.97 -0.81 0.55
CA ARG A 323 -17.14 -0.32 1.30
C ARG A 323 -18.41 -0.31 0.44
N ASP A 324 -18.44 -1.10 -0.63
CA ASP A 324 -19.61 -1.23 -1.49
C ASP A 324 -20.69 -2.10 -0.81
N PRO A 325 -21.89 -1.56 -0.50
CA PRO A 325 -22.94 -2.31 0.17
C PRO A 325 -23.54 -3.45 -0.66
N GLU A 326 -23.38 -3.45 -1.99
CA GLU A 326 -23.84 -4.56 -2.84
C GLU A 326 -23.02 -5.84 -2.62
N HIS A 327 -21.75 -5.70 -2.21
CA HIS A 327 -20.84 -6.82 -1.95
C HIS A 327 -20.57 -7.04 -0.46
N PHE A 328 -20.66 -5.99 0.36
CA PHE A 328 -20.39 -6.03 1.79
C PHE A 328 -21.55 -5.40 2.57
N PRO A 329 -22.54 -6.19 3.02
CA PRO A 329 -23.67 -5.66 3.80
C PRO A 329 -23.22 -4.95 5.09
N ALA A 330 -23.80 -3.79 5.38
CA ALA A 330 -23.33 -2.89 6.45
C ALA A 330 -21.80 -2.65 6.36
N PRO A 331 -21.32 -2.07 5.23
CA PRO A 331 -19.89 -2.01 4.92
C PRO A 331 -19.12 -1.15 5.92
N ASP A 332 -19.81 -0.22 6.58
CA ASP A 332 -19.28 0.74 7.55
C ASP A 332 -19.02 0.13 8.94
N LEU A 333 -19.51 -1.08 9.21
CA LEU A 333 -19.30 -1.78 10.46
C LEU A 333 -18.13 -2.77 10.36
N LEU A 334 -17.26 -2.75 11.39
CA LEU A 334 -16.18 -3.73 11.51
C LEU A 334 -16.75 -5.05 12.02
N ASN A 335 -16.58 -6.12 11.25
CA ASN A 335 -16.97 -7.46 11.66
C ASN A 335 -15.84 -8.45 11.34
N ILE A 336 -15.00 -8.77 12.33
CA ILE A 336 -13.82 -9.64 12.14
C ILE A 336 -14.17 -11.07 11.71
N THR A 337 -15.45 -11.44 11.77
CA THR A 337 -15.97 -12.74 11.33
C THR A 337 -16.67 -12.69 9.97
N ARG A 338 -16.66 -11.54 9.29
CA ARG A 338 -17.15 -11.41 7.92
C ARG A 338 -16.27 -12.21 6.96
N ASP A 339 -16.87 -12.88 5.98
CA ASP A 339 -16.14 -13.30 4.79
C ASP A 339 -15.79 -12.07 3.94
N ALA A 340 -14.59 -11.52 4.18
CA ALA A 340 -14.05 -10.37 3.48
C ALA A 340 -13.13 -10.78 2.32
N SER A 341 -13.05 -12.06 1.95
CA SER A 341 -12.08 -12.61 0.98
C SER A 341 -12.10 -11.96 -0.40
N ARG A 342 -13.21 -11.30 -0.76
CA ARG A 342 -13.39 -10.57 -2.04
C ARG A 342 -12.95 -9.12 -2.01
N HIS A 343 -12.36 -8.64 -0.91
CA HIS A 343 -11.79 -7.30 -0.83
C HIS A 343 -10.71 -7.10 -1.90
N LEU A 344 -10.53 -5.85 -2.32
CA LEU A 344 -9.61 -5.43 -3.37
C LEU A 344 -8.35 -4.74 -2.81
N GLY A 345 -8.09 -4.85 -1.51
CA GLY A 345 -6.96 -4.16 -0.86
C GLY A 345 -5.57 -4.60 -1.34
N PHE A 346 -5.47 -5.75 -2.01
CA PHE A 346 -4.26 -6.20 -2.71
C PHE A 346 -4.31 -5.96 -4.23
N GLY A 347 -5.28 -5.18 -4.69
CA GLY A 347 -5.59 -5.00 -6.11
C GLY A 347 -6.21 -6.26 -6.75
N HIS A 348 -6.29 -6.25 -8.07
CA HIS A 348 -6.82 -7.35 -8.88
C HIS A 348 -6.12 -7.42 -10.24
N GLY A 349 -6.29 -8.55 -10.95
CA GLY A 349 -5.70 -8.76 -12.27
C GLY A 349 -4.19 -9.01 -12.23
N ILE A 350 -3.50 -8.68 -13.33
CA ILE A 350 -2.07 -8.97 -13.50
C ILE A 350 -1.17 -8.27 -12.46
N HIS A 351 -1.63 -7.16 -11.91
CA HIS A 351 -0.93 -6.39 -10.88
C HIS A 351 -1.34 -6.76 -9.44
N TYR A 352 -2.05 -7.88 -9.23
CA TYR A 352 -2.33 -8.37 -7.87
C TYR A 352 -1.03 -8.39 -7.04
N CYS A 353 -1.12 -7.89 -5.81
CA CYS A 353 0.05 -7.61 -4.97
C CYS A 353 0.96 -8.84 -4.85
N LEU A 354 2.22 -8.68 -5.24
CA LEU A 354 3.25 -9.71 -5.12
C LEU A 354 3.50 -10.06 -3.64
N GLY A 355 3.53 -9.05 -2.78
CA GLY A 355 3.78 -9.15 -1.35
C GLY A 355 2.59 -9.62 -0.50
N ALA A 356 1.44 -9.95 -1.10
CA ALA A 356 0.21 -10.18 -0.36
C ALA A 356 0.31 -11.27 0.72
N GLN A 357 1.10 -12.32 0.48
CA GLN A 357 1.31 -13.39 1.47
C GLN A 357 2.22 -12.96 2.61
N LEU A 358 3.24 -12.15 2.31
CA LEU A 358 4.16 -11.63 3.31
C LEU A 358 3.44 -10.63 4.23
N ALA A 359 2.70 -9.67 3.65
CA ALA A 359 1.90 -8.72 4.41
C ALA A 359 0.88 -9.41 5.33
N ARG A 360 0.22 -10.47 4.86
CA ARG A 360 -0.67 -11.29 5.71
C ARG A 360 0.08 -12.00 6.82
N ALA A 361 1.26 -12.56 6.54
CA ALA A 361 2.06 -13.25 7.55
C ALA A 361 2.54 -12.29 8.66
N GLU A 362 2.99 -11.09 8.29
CA GLU A 362 3.39 -10.04 9.21
C GLU A 362 2.20 -9.56 10.06
N ALA A 363 1.10 -9.16 9.43
CA ALA A 363 -0.08 -8.68 10.13
C ALA A 363 -0.68 -9.76 11.06
N ARG A 364 -0.78 -11.01 10.59
CA ARG A 364 -1.20 -12.14 11.42
C ARG A 364 -0.33 -12.29 12.67
N THR A 365 0.98 -12.24 12.48
CA THR A 365 1.94 -12.40 13.58
C THR A 365 1.81 -11.26 14.58
N ALA A 366 1.70 -10.03 14.09
CA ALA A 366 1.49 -8.85 14.91
C ALA A 366 0.21 -8.92 15.74
N PHE A 367 -0.94 -9.18 15.10
CA PHE A 367 -2.24 -9.13 15.76
C PHE A 367 -2.51 -10.29 16.72
N ARG A 368 -1.76 -11.40 16.64
CA ARG A 368 -1.84 -12.46 17.66
C ARG A 368 -1.44 -11.96 19.05
N ARG A 369 -0.49 -11.03 19.14
CA ARG A 369 0.00 -10.49 20.43
C ARG A 369 -0.47 -9.05 20.68
N LEU A 370 -0.62 -8.24 19.64
CA LEU A 370 -1.16 -6.89 19.77
C LEU A 370 -2.60 -6.90 20.27
N SER A 371 -3.48 -7.79 19.79
CA SER A 371 -4.90 -7.76 20.17
C SER A 371 -5.14 -7.85 21.69
N PRO A 372 -4.55 -8.80 22.44
CA PRO A 372 -4.68 -8.79 23.89
C PRO A 372 -4.02 -7.57 24.54
N MET A 373 -2.84 -7.12 24.05
CA MET A 373 -2.16 -5.95 24.58
C MET A 373 -3.01 -4.67 24.45
N LEU A 374 -3.61 -4.44 23.28
CA LEU A 374 -4.41 -3.25 23.00
C LEU A 374 -5.65 -3.12 23.89
N ARG A 375 -6.13 -4.20 24.50
CA ARG A 375 -7.24 -4.15 25.47
C ARG A 375 -6.90 -3.39 26.75
N ASP A 376 -5.61 -3.35 27.09
CA ASP A 376 -5.10 -2.67 28.28
C ASP A 376 -4.58 -1.25 27.97
N HIS A 377 -4.86 -0.74 26.76
CA HIS A 377 -4.37 0.54 26.28
C HIS A 377 -5.49 1.40 25.69
N GLU A 378 -5.29 2.71 25.74
CA GLU A 378 -6.14 3.72 25.11
C GLU A 378 -5.27 4.73 24.37
N LEU A 379 -5.89 5.58 23.54
CA LEU A 379 -5.18 6.67 22.87
C LEU A 379 -4.60 7.63 23.92
N ALA A 380 -3.33 7.98 23.78
CA ALA A 380 -2.68 8.96 24.67
C ALA A 380 -3.03 10.41 24.31
N VAL A 381 -3.71 10.61 23.18
CA VAL A 381 -4.22 11.90 22.69
C VAL A 381 -5.69 11.74 22.26
N PRO A 382 -6.48 12.82 22.25
CA PRO A 382 -7.79 12.82 21.60
C PRO A 382 -7.70 12.34 20.14
N GLU A 383 -8.70 11.60 19.68
CA GLU A 383 -8.68 11.00 18.34
C GLU A 383 -8.59 12.06 17.23
N GLU A 384 -9.14 13.25 17.46
CA GLU A 384 -9.11 14.38 16.52
C GLU A 384 -7.71 14.96 16.34
N GLN A 385 -6.77 14.62 17.23
CA GLN A 385 -5.35 15.01 17.13
C GLN A 385 -4.51 13.97 16.39
N LEU A 386 -5.10 12.84 15.95
CA LEU A 386 -4.40 11.88 15.11
C LEU A 386 -4.19 12.45 13.72
N GLU A 387 -2.93 12.49 13.29
CA GLU A 387 -2.56 13.01 11.98
C GLU A 387 -2.47 11.89 10.95
N TRP A 388 -3.21 12.06 9.87
CA TRP A 388 -3.22 11.15 8.73
C TRP A 388 -2.34 11.68 7.60
N ARG A 389 -1.73 10.76 6.87
CA ARG A 389 -0.96 11.06 5.65
C ARG A 389 -1.91 11.59 4.58
N PRO A 390 -1.67 12.79 4.01
CA PRO A 390 -2.52 13.31 2.95
C PRO A 390 -2.24 12.62 1.61
N GLY A 391 -3.21 12.65 0.70
CA GLY A 391 -3.08 12.10 -0.65
C GLY A 391 -4.19 11.12 -1.02
N LEU A 392 -4.12 10.57 -2.24
CA LEU A 392 -5.09 9.60 -2.76
C LEU A 392 -4.59 8.16 -2.75
N LEU A 393 -3.28 7.92 -2.61
CA LEU A 393 -2.72 6.59 -2.80
C LEU A 393 -2.73 5.78 -1.49
N ALA A 394 -2.00 6.26 -0.49
CA ALA A 394 -1.78 5.55 0.75
C ALA A 394 -2.66 6.11 1.87
N ARG A 395 -3.15 5.22 2.73
CA ARG A 395 -3.91 5.54 3.93
C ARG A 395 -3.11 5.11 5.15
N GLY A 396 -2.66 6.05 5.96
CA GLY A 396 -1.90 5.71 7.17
C GLY A 396 -1.75 6.86 8.13
N LEU A 397 -1.63 6.52 9.40
CA LEU A 397 -1.29 7.47 10.46
C LEU A 397 0.19 7.86 10.38
N PHE A 398 0.51 9.08 10.79
CA PHE A 398 1.89 9.43 11.13
C PHE A 398 2.31 8.78 12.45
N ARG A 399 1.39 8.78 13.43
CA ARG A 399 1.63 8.39 14.81
C ARG A 399 0.37 7.74 15.38
N LEU A 400 0.53 6.76 16.25
CA LEU A 400 -0.57 6.22 17.06
C LEU A 400 -0.12 6.17 18.53
N PRO A 401 -0.18 7.30 19.24
CA PRO A 401 0.24 7.38 20.64
C PRO A 401 -0.72 6.59 21.53
N LEU A 402 -0.22 5.62 22.26
CA LEU A 402 -0.97 4.77 23.18
C LEU A 402 -0.45 4.91 24.60
N ARG A 403 -1.35 4.88 25.57
CA ARG A 403 -1.03 4.81 27.01
C ARG A 403 -1.74 3.65 27.67
N ARG A 404 -1.14 3.10 28.72
CA ARG A 404 -1.77 2.04 29.51
C ARG A 404 -2.97 2.59 30.28
N ILE A 405 -4.07 1.85 30.29
CA ILE A 405 -5.23 2.17 31.12
C ILE A 405 -4.83 1.94 32.58
N THR A 406 -4.75 3.03 33.36
CA THR A 406 -4.54 2.94 34.81
C THR A 406 -5.86 2.61 35.49
N ALA A 407 -5.85 1.56 36.34
CA ALA A 407 -7.00 1.14 37.13
C ALA A 407 -7.45 2.19 38.14
#